data_AF-A0A6S6TRE0-F1
#
_entry.id   AF-A0A6S6TRE0-F1
#
_cell.length_a   1.000
_cell.length_b   1.000
_cell.length_c   1.000
_cell.angle_alpha   90.00
_cell.angle_beta   90.00
_cell.angle_gamma   90.00
#
_symmetry.space_group_name_H-M   'P 1'
#
loop_
_entity.id
_entity.type
_entity.pdbx_description
1 polymer ?
#
loop_
_entity_poly.entity_id
_entity_poly.type
_entity_poly.pdbx_seq_one_letter_code
_entity_poly.pdbx_strand_id
1 'polypeptide(L)'
;MAKNTSITLGNHFDSFIGERVAAGRYGSASEVVRAGLRLLEEHETQVQTLRAALAEGEQSGRSNLSVDEIFMKAQKRYERDNG
;
A
#
# COMPACT_ATOMS: atom_id res chain seq x y z
N MET A 1 18.15 -10.99 13.37
CA MET A 1 18.51 -10.34 14.65
C MET A 1 18.03 -8.89 14.63
N ALA A 2 17.53 -8.36 15.74
CA ALA A 2 17.19 -6.94 15.83
C ALA A 2 18.49 -6.11 15.75
N LYS A 3 18.52 -5.09 14.90
CA LYS A 3 19.63 -4.13 14.79
C LYS A 3 19.23 -2.86 15.54
N ASN A 4 20.04 -2.43 16.50
CA ASN A 4 19.87 -1.12 17.13
C ASN A 4 20.46 -0.05 16.20
N THR A 5 19.65 0.97 15.91
CA THR A 5 20.02 2.06 15.02
C THR A 5 19.77 3.38 15.72
N SER A 6 20.81 4.21 15.83
CA SER A 6 20.69 5.60 16.27
C SER A 6 20.31 6.46 15.08
N ILE A 7 19.31 7.32 15.23
CA ILE A 7 18.77 8.18 14.16
C ILE A 7 18.61 9.58 14.74
N THR A 8 19.10 10.58 14.02
CA THR A 8 18.86 11.98 14.36
C THR A 8 17.54 12.43 13.75
N LEU A 9 16.65 13.00 14.58
CA LEU A 9 15.37 13.55 14.15
C LEU A 9 15.41 15.07 14.24
N GLY A 10 14.76 15.74 13.29
CA GLY A 10 14.53 17.19 13.39
C GLY A 10 13.45 17.51 14.43
N ASN A 11 13.45 18.76 14.91
CA ASN A 11 12.56 19.25 15.97
C ASN A 11 11.07 18.91 15.76
N HIS A 12 10.61 18.95 14.50
CA HIS A 12 9.23 18.59 14.14
C HIS A 12 8.89 17.13 14.53
N PHE A 13 9.73 16.17 14.14
CA PHE A 13 9.47 14.76 14.42
C PHE A 13 9.72 14.40 15.87
N ASP A 14 10.67 15.06 16.54
CA ASP A 14 10.87 14.91 17.97
C ASP A 14 9.61 15.33 18.75
N SER A 15 9.06 16.51 18.44
CA SER A 15 7.80 16.99 19.06
C SER A 15 6.63 16.06 18.76
N PHE A 16 6.45 15.66 17.51
CA PHE A 16 5.39 14.72 17.12
C PHE A 16 5.50 13.39 17.88
N ILE A 17 6.69 12.80 17.97
CA ILE A 17 6.89 11.55 18.71
C ILE A 17 6.57 11.74 20.19
N GLY A 18 7.06 12.83 20.79
CA GLY A 18 6.79 13.20 22.18
C GLY A 18 5.29 13.28 22.47
N GLU A 19 4.53 13.98 21.63
CA GLU A 19 3.07 14.08 21.74
C GLU A 19 2.37 12.72 21.65
N ARG A 20 2.80 11.86 20.72
CA ARG A 20 2.18 10.52 20.53
C ARG A 20 2.45 9.58 21.70
N VAL A 21 3.63 9.66 22.31
CA VAL A 21 3.98 8.91 23.52
C VAL A 21 3.26 9.48 24.73
N ALA A 22 3.24 10.80 24.91
CA ALA A 22 2.55 11.47 26.02
C ALA A 22 1.04 11.22 26.00
N ALA A 23 0.43 11.12 24.82
CA ALA A 23 -0.97 10.74 24.65
C ALA A 23 -1.27 9.25 24.96
N GLY A 24 -0.26 8.45 25.32
CA GLY A 24 -0.39 7.03 25.66
C GLY A 24 -0.67 6.11 24.47
N ARG A 25 -0.60 6.62 23.23
CA ARG A 25 -0.84 5.81 22.02
C ARG A 25 0.30 4.83 21.75
N TYR A 26 1.51 5.18 22.16
CA TYR A 26 2.71 4.34 22.04
C TYR A 26 3.52 4.40 23.34
N GLY A 27 4.19 3.31 23.70
CA GLY A 27 5.02 3.22 24.91
C GLY A 27 6.44 3.75 24.74
N SER A 28 6.89 4.01 23.51
CA SER A 28 8.23 4.58 23.26
C SER A 28 8.35 5.24 21.88
N ALA A 29 9.37 6.08 21.72
CA ALA A 29 9.77 6.62 20.41
C ALA A 29 10.02 5.52 19.37
N SER A 30 10.68 4.44 19.77
CA SER A 30 10.96 3.30 18.90
C SER A 30 9.69 2.61 18.40
N GLU A 31 8.60 2.61 19.17
CA GLU A 31 7.31 2.10 18.71
C GLU A 31 6.65 3.02 17.68
N VAL A 32 6.72 4.34 17.88
CA VAL A 32 6.23 5.32 16.90
C VAL A 32 6.97 5.16 15.58
N VAL A 33 8.31 5.08 15.62
CA VAL A 33 9.15 4.90 14.43
C VAL A 33 8.82 3.58 13.71
N ARG A 34 8.67 2.47 14.44
CA ARG A 34 8.27 1.19 13.83
C ARG A 34 6.88 1.26 13.20
N ALA A 35 5.92 1.93 13.84
CA ALA A 35 4.59 2.12 13.27
C ALA A 35 4.65 2.93 11.96
N GLY A 36 5.46 4.00 11.93
CA GLY A 36 5.70 4.78 10.72
C GLY A 36 6.35 3.96 9.60
N LEU A 37 7.36 3.14 9.92
CA LEU A 37 8.02 2.27 8.94
C LEU A 37 7.08 1.21 8.35
N ARG A 38 6.19 0.62 9.17
CA ARG A 38 5.18 -0.33 8.66
C ARG A 38 4.21 0.32 7.68
N LEU A 39 3.76 1.54 7.99
CA LEU A 39 2.88 2.28 7.09
C LEU A 39 3.58 2.63 5.77
N LEU A 40 4.87 2.99 5.84
CA LEU A 40 5.68 3.25 4.66
C LEU A 40 5.83 1.99 3.80
N GLU A 41 6.19 0.86 4.41
CA GLU A 41 6.33 -0.44 3.74
C GLU A 41 5.03 -0.86 3.04
N GLU A 42 3.89 -0.74 3.74
CA GLU A 42 2.57 -1.02 3.18
C GLU A 42 2.28 -0.14 1.96
N HIS A 43 2.52 1.17 2.08
CA HIS A 43 2.29 2.11 0.98
C HIS A 43 3.19 1.82 -0.23
N GLU A 44 4.49 1.60 -0.01
CA GLU A 44 5.44 1.27 -1.08
C GLU A 44 5.06 -0.03 -1.78
N THR A 45 4.63 -1.05 -1.02
CA THR A 45 4.15 -2.32 -1.56
C THR A 45 2.92 -2.11 -2.45
N GLN A 46 1.93 -1.35 -1.98
CA GLN A 46 0.72 -1.06 -2.76
C GLN A 46 1.04 -0.31 -4.06
N VAL A 47 1.92 0.70 -3.99
CA VAL A 47 2.36 1.46 -5.17
C VAL A 47 3.09 0.55 -6.16
N GLN A 48 3.96 -0.34 -5.67
CA GLN A 48 4.69 -1.27 -6.53
C GLN A 48 3.75 -2.26 -7.21
N THR A 49 2.78 -2.83 -6.48
CA THR A 49 1.75 -3.71 -7.05
C THR A 49 0.93 -2.99 -8.11
N LEU A 50 0.50 -1.75 -7.85
CA LEU A 50 -0.25 -0.96 -8.84
C LEU A 50 0.56 -0.70 -10.10
N ARG A 51 1.84 -0.32 -9.97
CA ARG A 51 2.73 -0.12 -11.12
C ARG A 51 2.93 -1.39 -11.93
N ALA A 52 3.08 -2.54 -11.27
CA ALA A 52 3.19 -3.82 -11.95
C ALA A 52 1.92 -4.16 -12.75
N ALA A 53 0.73 -3.97 -12.15
CA ALA A 53 -0.54 -4.20 -12.83
C ALA A 53 -0.76 -3.26 -14.03
N LEU A 54 -0.34 -2.00 -13.93
CA LEU A 54 -0.38 -1.06 -15.05
C LEU A 54 0.56 -1.50 -16.18
N ALA A 55 1.80 -1.87 -15.85
CA ALA A 55 2.77 -2.34 -16.84
C ALA A 55 2.30 -3.62 -17.55
N GLU A 56 1.69 -4.56 -16.82
CA GLU A 56 1.06 -5.74 -17.40
C GLU A 56 -0.07 -5.35 -18.37
N GLY A 57 -0.95 -4.43 -17.96
CA GLY A 57 -2.03 -3.91 -18.80
C GLY A 57 -1.52 -3.25 -20.08
N GLU A 58 -0.48 -2.41 -19.99
CA GLU A 58 0.15 -1.75 -21.14
C GLU A 58 0.78 -2.77 -22.11
N GLN A 59 1.44 -3.81 -21.57
CA GLN A 59 2.07 -4.87 -22.37
C GLN A 59 1.05 -5.83 -22.99
N SER A 60 -0.16 -5.93 -22.44
CA SER A 60 -1.24 -6.77 -22.98
C SER A 60 -1.80 -6.27 -24.31
N GLY A 61 -1.46 -5.04 -24.71
CA GLY A 61 -1.92 -4.40 -25.93
C GLY A 61 -3.34 -3.81 -25.79
N ARG A 62 -3.85 -3.21 -26.89
CA ARG A 62 -5.19 -2.62 -26.89
C ARG A 62 -6.23 -3.66 -27.31
N SER A 63 -7.32 -3.74 -26.56
CA SER A 63 -8.49 -4.52 -26.95
C SER A 63 -9.18 -3.89 -28.16
N ASN A 64 -9.60 -4.71 -29.10
CA ASN A 64 -10.50 -4.31 -30.19
C ASN A 64 -11.98 -4.38 -29.80
N LEU A 65 -12.29 -4.87 -28.60
CA LEU A 65 -13.66 -4.97 -28.09
C LEU A 65 -14.11 -3.62 -27.54
N SER A 66 -15.36 -3.27 -27.84
CA SER A 66 -16.10 -2.20 -27.17
C SER A 66 -16.38 -2.56 -25.71
N VAL A 67 -16.74 -1.54 -24.91
CA VAL A 67 -17.09 -1.71 -23.50
C VAL A 67 -18.29 -2.67 -23.34
N ASP A 68 -19.29 -2.56 -24.21
CA ASP A 68 -20.48 -3.42 -24.18
C ASP A 68 -20.12 -4.89 -24.45
N GLU A 69 -19.25 -5.14 -25.43
CA GLU A 69 -18.77 -6.50 -25.72
C GLU A 69 -17.97 -7.09 -24.56
N ILE A 70 -17.16 -6.28 -23.89
CA ILE A 70 -16.42 -6.70 -22.68
C ILE A 70 -17.40 -7.08 -21.57
N PHE A 71 -18.42 -6.24 -21.32
CA PHE A 71 -19.42 -6.48 -20.29
C PHE A 71 -20.23 -7.75 -20.56
N MET A 72 -20.75 -7.91 -21.78
CA MET A 72 -21.50 -9.10 -22.20
C MET A 72 -20.66 -10.38 -22.08
N LYS A 73 -19.37 -10.30 -22.42
CA LYS A 73 -18.45 -11.44 -22.28
C LYS A 73 -18.19 -11.77 -20.81
N ALA A 74 -18.10 -10.78 -19.93
CA ALA A 74 -17.95 -10.99 -18.48
C ALA A 74 -19.20 -11.64 -17.87
N GLN A 75 -20.39 -11.16 -18.22
CA GLN A 75 -21.66 -11.70 -17.73
C GLN A 75 -21.83 -13.18 -18.11
N LYS A 76 -21.58 -13.54 -19.39
CA LYS A 76 -21.65 -14.94 -19.85
C LYS A 76 -20.69 -15.87 -19.10
N ARG A 77 -19.50 -15.38 -18.72
CA ARG A 77 -18.54 -16.18 -17.91
C ARG A 77 -19.08 -16.40 -16.51
N TYR A 78 -19.63 -15.35 -15.88
CA TYR A 78 -20.20 -15.44 -14.54
C TYR A 78 -21.38 -16.43 -14.49
N GLU A 79 -22.29 -16.38 -15.46
CA GLU A 79 -23.44 -17.28 -15.54
C GLU A 79 -23.01 -18.75 -15.74
N ARG A 80 -21.97 -19.00 -16.54
CA ARG A 80 -21.43 -20.35 -16.74
C ARG A 80 -20.75 -20.91 -15.48
N ASP A 81 -20.04 -20.08 -14.74
CA ASP A 81 -19.27 -20.52 -13.59
C ASP A 81 -20.13 -20.64 -12.30
N ASN A 82 -21.35 -20.08 -12.29
CA ASN A 82 -22.29 -20.10 -11.16
C ASN A 82 -23.65 -20.76 -11.44
N GLY A 83 -23.86 -21.35 -12.62
CA GLY A 83 -25.08 -22.07 -13.01
C GLY A 83 -24.82 -23.56 -13.16
#